data_AF-A0A7L4XYP2-F1
#
_entry.id   AF-A0A7L4XYP2-F1
#
_cell.length_a   1.000
_cell.length_b   1.000
_cell.length_c   1.000
_cell.angle_alpha   90.00
_cell.angle_beta   90.00
_cell.angle_gamma   90.00
#
_symmetry.space_group_name_H-M   'P 1'
#
loop_
_entity.id
_entity.type
_entity.pdbx_description
1 polymer ?
#
loop_
_entity_poly.entity_id
_entity_poly.type
_entity_poly.pdbx_seq_one_letter_code
_entity_poly.pdbx_strand_id
1 'polypeptide(L)'
;MKLELSPSPDAWMTICEDSRLTPGRGVAALLPDGRQAALFKDRSGRAYAIENRDPFTGAQVLSRGLLGSAGGRPFVASPLLKQRFDLETGKCLDDEEVSVKVYPVRTV
;
A
#
# COMPACT_ATOMS: atom_id res chain seq x y z
N MET A 1 -6.47 -9.93 -15.90
CA MET A 1 -7.09 -9.90 -14.56
C MET A 1 -6.81 -8.51 -14.03
N LYS A 2 -7.86 -7.76 -13.74
CA LYS A 2 -7.76 -6.35 -13.37
C LYS A 2 -7.64 -6.24 -11.86
N LEU A 3 -6.74 -5.40 -11.39
CA LEU A 3 -6.69 -5.02 -9.99
C LEU A 3 -7.59 -3.81 -9.78
N GLU A 4 -8.53 -3.96 -8.86
CA GLU A 4 -9.39 -2.89 -8.39
C GLU A 4 -9.05 -2.49 -6.96
N LEU A 5 -9.27 -1.22 -6.66
CA LEU A 5 -9.13 -0.61 -5.34
C LEU A 5 -10.43 0.09 -4.95
N SER A 6 -10.76 0.09 -3.66
CA SER A 6 -11.91 0.80 -3.12
C SER A 6 -11.48 2.08 -2.36
N PRO A 7 -11.65 3.29 -2.94
CA PRO A 7 -11.27 4.54 -2.26
C PRO A 7 -12.28 4.97 -1.17
N SER A 8 -13.51 4.44 -1.27
CA SER A 8 -14.68 4.64 -0.41
C SER A 8 -15.53 3.36 -0.36
N PRO A 9 -16.28 3.10 0.72
CA PRO A 9 -16.97 1.81 0.96
C PRO A 9 -17.84 1.28 -0.20
N ASP A 10 -18.50 2.18 -0.93
CA ASP A 10 -19.50 1.80 -1.94
C ASP A 10 -18.97 1.82 -3.39
N ALA A 11 -17.66 1.99 -3.58
CA ALA A 11 -17.08 2.13 -4.92
C ALA A 11 -15.80 1.29 -5.09
N TRP A 12 -15.70 0.66 -6.26
CA TRP A 12 -14.49 0.00 -6.76
C TRP A 12 -14.05 0.70 -8.04
N MET A 13 -12.75 0.86 -8.21
CA MET A 13 -12.16 1.40 -9.42
C MET A 13 -11.03 0.51 -9.91
N THR A 14 -10.98 0.27 -11.22
CA THR A 14 -9.83 -0.38 -11.85
C THR A 14 -8.61 0.54 -11.77
N ILE A 15 -7.49 0.01 -11.25
CA ILE A 15 -6.21 0.72 -11.16
C ILE A 15 -5.30 0.33 -12.32
N CYS A 16 -5.09 -0.98 -12.51
CA CYS A 16 -4.23 -1.52 -13.55
C CYS A 16 -4.54 -3.00 -13.80
N GLU A 17 -3.93 -3.59 -14.83
CA GLU A 17 -3.83 -5.06 -14.93
C GLU A 17 -2.91 -5.57 -13.81
N ASP A 18 -3.28 -6.69 -13.17
CA ASP A 18 -2.49 -7.31 -12.10
C ASP A 18 -1.04 -7.63 -12.55
N SER A 19 -0.86 -7.96 -13.83
CA SER A 19 0.44 -8.24 -14.44
C SER A 19 1.41 -7.06 -14.43
N ARG A 20 0.92 -5.82 -14.22
CA ARG A 20 1.78 -4.63 -14.09
C ARG A 20 2.44 -4.53 -12.71
N LEU A 21 1.96 -5.28 -11.71
CA LEU A 21 2.60 -5.35 -10.41
C LEU A 21 3.67 -6.42 -10.41
N THR A 22 4.93 -5.99 -10.31
CA THR A 22 6.04 -6.90 -10.02
C THR A 22 6.07 -7.19 -8.51
N PRO A 23 6.06 -8.46 -8.08
CA PRO A 23 6.16 -8.80 -6.66
C PRO A 23 7.32 -8.10 -5.95
N GLY A 24 7.04 -7.51 -4.78
CA GLY A 24 8.03 -6.77 -3.99
C GLY A 24 8.32 -5.34 -4.45
N ARG A 25 7.77 -4.88 -5.57
CA ARG A 25 7.90 -3.49 -6.04
C ARG A 25 6.58 -2.77 -5.90
N GLY A 26 6.59 -1.65 -5.17
CA GLY A 26 5.41 -0.82 -5.04
C GLY A 26 5.20 0.07 -6.26
N VAL A 27 3.93 0.44 -6.49
CA VAL A 27 3.49 1.36 -7.54
C VAL A 27 2.56 2.39 -6.90
N ALA A 28 2.76 3.67 -7.22
CA ALA A 28 1.82 4.71 -6.83
C ALA A 28 0.66 4.79 -7.82
N ALA A 29 -0.58 4.92 -7.32
CA ALA A 29 -1.75 5.24 -8.12
C ALA A 29 -2.39 6.54 -7.64
N LEU A 30 -2.82 7.37 -8.59
CA LEU A 30 -3.59 8.58 -8.32
C LEU A 30 -5.08 8.23 -8.24
N LEU A 31 -5.73 8.64 -7.16
CA LEU A 31 -7.16 8.45 -6.94
C LEU A 31 -7.95 9.68 -7.47
N PRO A 32 -9.26 9.55 -7.74
CA PRO A 32 -10.07 10.63 -8.31
C PRO A 32 -10.11 11.91 -7.46
N ASP A 33 -9.94 11.79 -6.14
CA ASP A 33 -9.91 12.91 -5.20
C ASP A 33 -8.51 13.51 -4.98
N GLY A 34 -7.54 13.13 -5.82
CA GLY A 34 -6.16 13.61 -5.76
C GLY A 34 -5.29 12.92 -4.71
N ARG A 35 -5.86 12.05 -3.86
CA ARG A 35 -5.05 11.21 -2.95
C ARG A 35 -4.25 10.18 -3.75
N GLN A 36 -3.20 9.65 -3.14
CA GLN A 36 -2.39 8.61 -3.75
C GLN A 36 -2.38 7.34 -2.90
N ALA A 37 -2.49 6.20 -3.56
CA ALA A 37 -2.33 4.88 -2.95
C ALA A 37 -1.00 4.26 -3.39
N ALA A 38 -0.33 3.57 -2.47
CA ALA A 38 0.80 2.70 -2.76
C ALA A 38 0.29 1.26 -2.85
N LEU A 39 0.38 0.68 -4.05
CA LEU A 39 0.00 -0.70 -4.32
C LEU A 39 1.21 -1.61 -4.28
N PHE A 40 1.03 -2.80 -3.73
CA PHE A 40 2.05 -3.83 -3.64
C PHE A 40 1.46 -5.18 -4.03
N LYS A 41 2.32 -6.06 -4.54
CA LYS A 41 2.04 -7.48 -4.66
C LYS A 41 3.13 -8.26 -3.95
N ASP A 42 2.77 -9.22 -3.10
CA ASP A 42 3.75 -10.11 -2.49
C ASP A 42 4.11 -11.29 -3.40
N ARG A 43 5.03 -12.15 -2.93
CA ARG A 43 5.49 -13.31 -3.70
C ARG A 43 4.42 -14.41 -3.84
N SER A 44 3.39 -14.40 -3.00
CA SER A 44 2.24 -15.31 -3.12
C SER A 44 1.19 -14.80 -4.11
N GLY A 45 1.38 -13.58 -4.64
CA GLY A 45 0.46 -12.95 -5.58
C GLY A 45 -0.66 -12.14 -4.90
N ARG A 46 -0.64 -12.03 -3.56
CA ARG A 46 -1.63 -11.21 -2.85
C ARG A 46 -1.29 -9.73 -3.01
N ALA A 47 -2.31 -8.94 -3.34
CA ALA A 47 -2.21 -7.50 -3.50
C ALA A 47 -2.56 -6.76 -2.19
N TYR A 48 -1.94 -5.62 -1.98
CA TYR A 48 -2.19 -4.71 -0.86
C TYR A 48 -2.21 -3.27 -1.38
N ALA A 49 -2.96 -2.40 -0.70
CA ALA A 49 -2.90 -0.98 -0.96
C ALA A 49 -3.04 -0.16 0.34
N ILE A 50 -2.15 0.81 0.50
CA ILE A 50 -2.15 1.77 1.60
C ILE A 50 -2.03 3.20 1.07
N GLU A 51 -2.18 4.21 1.91
CA GLU A 51 -1.85 5.58 1.55
C GLU A 51 -0.37 5.69 1.12
N ASN A 52 -0.09 6.41 0.02
CA ASN A 52 1.29 6.59 -0.45
C ASN A 52 2.06 7.65 0.35
N ARG A 53 1.33 8.50 1.09
CA ARG A 53 1.89 9.57 1.91
C ARG A 53 2.44 8.98 3.21
N ASP A 54 3.73 9.17 3.42
CA ASP A 54 4.39 8.89 4.69
C ASP A 54 3.89 9.90 5.75
N PRO A 55 3.33 9.45 6.89
CA PRO A 55 2.72 10.35 7.87
C PRO A 55 3.74 11.16 8.67
N PHE A 56 4.99 10.71 8.78
CA PHE A 56 6.05 11.40 9.52
C PHE A 56 6.64 12.57 8.71
N THR A 57 6.79 12.39 7.40
CA THR A 57 7.44 13.36 6.52
C THR A 57 6.47 14.12 5.62
N GLY A 58 5.27 13.59 5.42
CA GLY A 58 4.28 14.10 4.49
C GLY A 58 4.58 13.84 3.01
N ALA A 59 5.64 13.11 2.69
CA ALA A 59 6.08 12.84 1.32
C ALA A 59 5.34 11.65 0.69
N GLN A 60 5.07 11.70 -0.62
CA GLN A 60 4.39 10.64 -1.39
C GLN A 60 5.35 9.52 -1.80
N VAL A 61 5.85 8.75 -0.83
CA VAL A 61 7.01 7.86 -1.01
C VAL A 61 6.81 6.41 -0.61
N LEU A 62 5.72 6.02 0.05
CA LEU A 62 5.60 4.66 0.60
C LEU A 62 5.64 3.57 -0.48
N SER A 63 5.14 3.83 -1.69
CA SER A 63 5.27 2.94 -2.87
C SER A 63 6.73 2.60 -3.25
N ARG A 64 7.69 3.41 -2.82
CA ARG A 64 9.13 3.17 -3.06
C ARG A 64 9.81 2.42 -1.91
N GLY A 65 9.05 2.07 -0.88
CA GLY A 65 9.54 1.37 0.30
C GLY A 65 9.91 -0.08 0.02
N LEU A 66 10.68 -0.65 0.94
CA LEU A 66 11.08 -2.06 0.87
C LEU A 66 10.04 -2.91 1.60
N LEU A 67 9.58 -3.98 0.96
CA LEU A 67 8.72 -4.95 1.64
C LEU A 67 9.53 -5.85 2.56
N GLY A 68 8.92 -6.20 3.70
CA GLY A 68 9.45 -7.16 4.65
C GLY A 68 8.34 -7.91 5.37
N SER A 69 8.72 -8.77 6.31
CA SER A 69 7.79 -9.45 7.21
C SER A 69 8.30 -9.40 8.64
N ALA A 70 7.39 -9.19 9.60
CA ALA A 70 7.68 -9.20 11.02
C ALA A 70 6.64 -10.07 11.75
N GLY A 71 7.07 -11.23 12.26
CA GLY A 71 6.15 -12.19 12.88
C GLY A 71 5.06 -12.68 11.93
N GLY A 72 5.37 -12.84 10.64
CA GLY A 72 4.43 -13.25 9.60
C GLY A 72 3.61 -12.11 8.98
N ARG A 73 3.61 -10.91 9.59
CA ARG A 73 2.87 -9.75 9.07
C ARG A 73 3.65 -9.03 7.97
N PRO A 74 3.10 -8.83 6.77
CA PRO A 74 3.77 -8.10 5.71
C PRO A 74 3.79 -6.60 6.02
N PHE A 75 4.93 -5.95 5.80
CA PHE A 75 5.06 -4.50 5.99
C PHE A 75 5.82 -3.86 4.83
N VAL A 76 5.68 -2.54 4.68
CA VAL A 76 6.58 -1.70 3.90
C VAL A 76 7.37 -0.77 4.80
N ALA A 77 8.69 -0.77 4.68
CA ALA A 77 9.55 0.20 5.35
C ALA A 77 9.61 1.50 4.54
N SER A 78 9.30 2.62 5.18
CA SER A 78 9.39 3.95 4.56
C SER A 78 10.79 4.18 3.97
N PRO A 79 10.90 4.71 2.73
CA PRO A 79 12.19 5.01 2.12
C PRO A 79 13.03 6.00 2.90
N LEU A 80 12.40 6.95 3.60
CA LEU A 80 13.08 8.09 4.20
C LEU A 80 13.55 7.77 5.61
N LEU A 81 12.63 7.36 6.48
CA LEU A 81 12.88 7.22 7.92
C LEU A 81 12.73 5.78 8.44
N LYS A 82 12.47 4.82 7.55
CA LYS A 82 12.47 3.37 7.82
C LYS A 82 11.41 2.85 8.78
N GLN A 83 10.44 3.67 9.21
CA GLN A 83 9.28 3.15 9.93
C GLN A 83 8.54 2.13 9.05
N ARG A 84 8.06 1.09 9.68
CA ARG A 84 7.46 -0.07 9.04
C ARG A 84 5.95 0.01 9.17
N PHE A 85 5.26 0.07 8.05
CA PHE A 85 3.81 0.10 8.01
C PHE A 85 3.27 -1.26 7.59
N ASP A 86 2.45 -1.85 8.44
CA ASP A 86 1.75 -3.11 8.20
C ASP A 86 0.82 -2.96 6.98
N LEU A 87 0.95 -3.84 5.99
CA LEU A 87 0.21 -3.76 4.74
C LEU A 87 -1.25 -4.21 4.85
N GLU A 88 -1.62 -4.92 5.92
CA GLU A 88 -2.98 -5.39 6.14
C GLU A 88 -3.80 -4.40 6.97
N THR A 89 -3.16 -3.80 7.99
CA THR A 89 -3.83 -2.95 8.97
C THR A 89 -3.46 -1.48 8.87
N GLY A 90 -2.37 -1.14 8.18
CA GLY A 90 -1.85 0.22 8.06
C GLY A 90 -1.14 0.73 9.32
N LYS A 91 -1.10 -0.05 10.41
CA LYS A 91 -0.44 0.36 11.65
C LYS A 91 1.07 0.46 11.45
N CYS A 92 1.67 1.49 12.04
CA CYS A 92 3.11 1.57 12.17
C CYS A 92 3.56 0.56 13.24
N LEU A 93 4.53 -0.29 12.90
CA LEU A 93 5.09 -1.30 13.81
C LEU A 93 6.13 -0.71 14.77
N ASP A 94 6.52 0.54 14.55
CA ASP A 94 7.54 1.25 15.33
C ASP A 94 6.94 2.37 16.20
N ASP A 95 5.66 2.69 16.03
CA ASP A 95 4.91 3.68 16.79
C ASP A 95 3.41 3.36 16.73
N GLU A 96 2.83 2.89 17.84
CA GLU A 96 1.44 2.39 17.87
C GLU A 96 0.37 3.48 17.67
N GLU A 97 0.73 4.74 17.89
CA GLU A 97 -0.17 5.89 17.71
C GLU A 97 -0.27 6.32 16.24
N VAL A 98 0.59 5.78 15.37
CA VAL A 98 0.67 6.16 13.96
C VAL A 98 0.13 5.04 13.06
N SER A 99 -0.69 5.43 12.09
CA SER A 99 -1.17 4.54 11.05
C SER A 99 -1.36 5.27 9.72
N VAL A 100 -1.48 4.50 8.65
CA VAL A 100 -1.87 4.97 7.32
C VAL A 100 -3.18 4.31 6.91
N LYS A 101 -3.95 4.97 6.04
CA LYS A 101 -5.18 4.40 5.51
C LYS A 101 -4.87 3.15 4.66
N VAL A 102 -5.58 2.06 4.92
CA VAL A 102 -5.62 0.87 4.06
C VAL A 102 -6.78 1.00 3.08
N TYR A 103 -6.55 0.60 1.83
CA TYR A 103 -7.59 0.53 0.81
C TYR A 103 -7.88 -0.94 0.47
N PRO A 104 -9.15 -1.39 0.50
CA PRO A 104 -9.51 -2.70 0.01
C PRO A 104 -9.11 -2.87 -1.45
N VAL A 105 -8.55 -4.04 -1.78
CA VAL A 105 -8.14 -4.41 -3.14
C VAL A 105 -8.73 -5.77 -3.52
N ARG A 106 -9.03 -5.95 -4.79
CA ARG A 106 -9.49 -7.23 -5.35
C ARG A 106 -9.05 -7.40 -6.78
N THR A 107 -8.90 -8.66 -7.21
CA THR A 107 -8.64 -9.01 -8.60
C THR A 107 -9.93 -9.51 -9.25
N VAL A 108 -10.27 -8.98 -10.44
CA VAL A 108 -11.44 -9.36 -11.24
C VAL A 108 -11.06 -9.82 -12.66
#